data_AF-X1PMB6-F1
#
_entry.id   AF-X1PMB6-F1
#
_cell.length_a   1.000
_cell.length_b   1.000
_cell.length_c   1.000
_cell.angle_alpha   90.00
_cell.angle_beta   90.00
_cell.angle_gamma   90.00
#
_symmetry.space_group_name_H-M   'P 1'
#
loop_
_entity.id
_entity.type
_entity.pdbx_description
1 polymer ?
#
loop_
_entity_poly.entity_id
_entity_poly.type
_entity_poly.pdbx_seq_one_letter_code
_entity_poly.pdbx_strand_id
1 'polypeptide(L)'
;IEYLQIKGLVDIPTIRPYEMAWIVSQIDEILINDLELNEIDRRIISCFNPLLIRDEGFSYLIHAKSEYQKNPEYYYGLLDFRAGGQLTDNIRYAQAIRLQRASEIDSFGPRPWKDFQAYLTEGLVKFNAGKIKFNLGRRNFLLGPGYENDLLLSFAPQGYDGYLLFIPAQYFEFYNIFSILNASENRYISIHRLGLNIKGFLKLGFSEAILFGETLEPLYLNPFLPYYFSQWGINKNDNIMWCFDLQISLFNSIIYG
;
A
#
# COMPACT_ATOMS: atom_id res chain seq x y z
N ILE A 1 5.46 -7.55 -11.88
CA ILE A 1 6.53 -7.40 -10.86
C ILE A 1 6.94 -8.75 -10.30
N GLU A 2 5.99 -9.57 -9.81
CA GLU A 2 6.29 -10.94 -9.33
C GLU A 2 7.04 -11.79 -10.35
N TYR A 3 6.71 -11.71 -11.65
CA TYR A 3 7.49 -12.35 -12.71
C TYR A 3 8.99 -12.01 -12.63
N LEU A 4 9.32 -10.73 -12.44
CA LEU A 4 10.70 -10.27 -12.33
C LEU A 4 11.33 -10.75 -11.02
N GLN A 5 10.56 -10.90 -9.95
CA GLN A 5 11.05 -11.49 -8.69
C GLN A 5 11.34 -12.98 -8.83
N ILE A 6 10.47 -13.74 -9.51
CA ILE A 6 10.66 -15.16 -9.81
C ILE A 6 11.95 -15.37 -10.60
N LYS A 7 12.23 -14.46 -11.55
CA LYS A 7 13.47 -14.48 -12.34
C LYS A 7 14.71 -14.00 -11.57
N GLY A 8 14.55 -13.54 -10.32
CA GLY A 8 15.64 -12.96 -9.53
C GLY A 8 16.15 -11.62 -10.09
N LEU A 9 15.39 -10.98 -10.98
CA LEU A 9 15.73 -9.71 -11.59
C LEU A 9 15.46 -8.53 -10.64
N VAL A 10 14.40 -8.62 -9.83
CA VAL A 10 14.08 -7.59 -8.83
C VAL A 10 13.77 -8.23 -7.49
N ASP A 11 14.16 -7.57 -6.41
CA ASP A 11 13.79 -7.92 -5.03
C ASP A 11 13.13 -6.72 -4.35
N ILE A 12 11.81 -6.81 -4.14
CA ILE A 12 11.00 -5.75 -3.55
C ILE A 12 10.23 -6.25 -2.32
N PRO A 13 9.93 -5.38 -1.34
CA PRO A 13 9.09 -5.68 -0.18
C PRO A 13 7.75 -6.33 -0.52
N THR A 14 7.15 -7.01 0.46
CA THR A 14 5.83 -7.66 0.28
C THR A 14 4.68 -6.66 0.42
N ILE A 15 4.85 -5.58 1.19
CA ILE A 15 3.79 -4.57 1.40
C ILE A 15 3.41 -3.85 0.11
N ARG A 16 2.11 -3.58 -0.06
CA ARG A 16 1.61 -2.74 -1.17
C ARG A 16 0.94 -1.47 -0.64
N PRO A 17 1.05 -0.35 -1.38
CA PRO A 17 1.66 -0.22 -2.72
C PRO A 17 3.19 -0.12 -2.71
N TYR A 18 3.84 -0.64 -3.76
CA TYR A 18 5.30 -0.54 -3.94
C TYR A 18 5.74 0.90 -4.23
N GLU A 19 6.86 1.33 -3.65
CA GLU A 19 7.47 2.61 -4.00
C GLU A 19 8.20 2.52 -5.34
N MET A 20 8.00 3.51 -6.21
CA MET A 20 8.63 3.54 -7.54
C MET A 20 10.15 3.40 -7.46
N ALA A 21 10.78 4.06 -6.50
CA ALA A 21 12.23 4.05 -6.32
C ALA A 21 12.81 2.63 -6.11
N TRP A 22 12.03 1.69 -5.53
CA TRP A 22 12.50 0.31 -5.35
C TRP A 22 12.54 -0.48 -6.65
N ILE A 23 11.65 -0.15 -7.59
CA ILE A 23 11.50 -0.85 -8.85
C ILE A 23 12.41 -0.21 -9.90
N VAL A 24 12.39 1.13 -10.01
CA VAL A 24 13.13 1.91 -11.00
C VAL A 24 14.64 1.66 -10.87
N SER A 25 15.19 1.72 -9.65
CA SER A 25 16.64 1.53 -9.46
C SER A 25 17.13 0.16 -9.93
N GLN A 26 16.36 -0.89 -9.67
CA GLN A 26 16.70 -2.26 -10.07
C GLN A 26 16.50 -2.48 -11.57
N ILE A 27 15.48 -1.86 -12.16
CA ILE A 27 15.28 -1.90 -13.62
C ILE A 27 16.40 -1.15 -14.35
N ASP A 28 16.82 0.01 -13.86
CA ASP A 28 17.95 0.75 -14.44
C ASP A 28 19.24 -0.07 -14.38
N GLU A 29 19.51 -0.74 -13.26
CA GLU A 29 20.65 -1.66 -13.15
C GLU A 29 20.57 -2.82 -14.17
N ILE A 30 19.38 -3.37 -14.41
CA ILE A 30 19.19 -4.42 -15.43
C ILE A 30 19.42 -3.89 -16.85
N LEU A 31 19.06 -2.64 -17.13
CA LEU A 31 19.22 -2.02 -18.45
C LEU A 31 20.67 -1.57 -18.71
N ILE A 32 21.41 -1.20 -17.66
CA ILE A 32 22.83 -0.83 -17.74
C ILE A 32 23.71 -2.07 -17.84
N ASN A 33 23.38 -3.12 -17.08
CA ASN A 33 24.09 -4.39 -17.15
C ASN A 33 23.64 -5.12 -18.42
N ASP A 34 24.59 -5.59 -19.23
CA ASP A 34 24.35 -6.29 -20.51
C ASP A 34 23.80 -7.72 -20.29
N LEU A 35 22.73 -7.84 -19.50
CA LEU A 35 22.05 -9.10 -19.21
C LEU A 35 21.32 -9.59 -20.47
N GLU A 36 21.46 -10.87 -20.78
CA GLU A 36 20.70 -11.50 -21.86
C GLU A 36 19.22 -11.63 -21.50
N LEU A 37 18.45 -10.59 -21.83
CA LEU A 37 17.00 -10.55 -21.62
C LEU A 37 16.26 -11.18 -22.81
N ASN A 38 15.35 -12.11 -22.52
CA ASN A 38 14.47 -12.71 -23.52
C ASN A 38 13.34 -11.72 -23.94
N GLU A 39 12.57 -12.06 -24.97
CA GLU A 39 11.49 -11.17 -25.46
C GLU A 39 10.43 -10.84 -24.40
N ILE A 40 10.09 -11.79 -23.52
CA ILE A 40 9.10 -11.60 -22.45
C ILE A 40 9.65 -10.64 -21.39
N ASP A 41 10.92 -10.82 -20.99
CA ASP A 41 11.61 -9.95 -20.03
C ASP A 41 11.59 -8.50 -20.54
N ARG A 42 11.98 -8.30 -21.81
CA ARG A 42 11.99 -6.98 -22.45
C ARG A 42 10.59 -6.38 -22.51
N ARG A 43 9.57 -7.18 -22.84
CA ARG A 43 8.17 -6.72 -22.89
C ARG A 43 7.69 -6.27 -21.51
N ILE A 44 7.99 -7.03 -20.45
CA ILE A 44 7.59 -6.67 -19.08
C ILE A 44 8.36 -5.46 -18.57
N ILE A 45 9.67 -5.38 -18.82
CA ILE A 45 10.50 -4.22 -18.46
C ILE A 45 10.00 -2.95 -19.18
N SER A 46 9.59 -3.07 -20.45
CA SER A 46 9.09 -1.93 -21.23
C SER A 46 7.83 -1.29 -20.63
N CYS A 47 7.03 -2.03 -19.85
CA CYS A 47 5.89 -1.48 -19.12
C CYS A 47 6.30 -0.44 -18.06
N PHE A 48 7.55 -0.45 -17.62
CA PHE A 48 8.11 0.52 -16.66
C PHE A 48 8.78 1.72 -17.34
N ASN A 49 8.99 1.73 -18.66
CA ASN A 49 9.61 2.84 -19.39
C ASN A 49 8.98 4.22 -19.07
N PRO A 50 7.65 4.37 -18.93
CA PRO A 50 7.05 5.66 -18.55
C PRO A 50 7.49 6.17 -17.17
N LEU A 51 7.99 5.29 -16.31
CA LEU A 51 8.50 5.63 -14.97
C LEU A 51 10.00 6.00 -15.01
N LEU A 52 10.77 5.43 -15.94
CA LEU A 52 12.21 5.68 -16.09
C LEU A 52 12.51 7.04 -16.73
N ILE A 53 11.63 7.49 -17.64
CA ILE A 53 11.85 8.71 -18.45
C ILE A 53 11.45 9.98 -17.70
N ARG A 54 10.82 9.88 -16.52
CA ARG A 54 10.31 11.05 -15.79
C ARG A 54 11.40 11.70 -14.96
N ASP A 55 11.63 12.97 -15.23
CA ASP A 55 12.48 13.83 -14.42
C ASP A 55 11.91 13.93 -12.98
N GLU A 56 12.77 13.72 -11.99
CA GLU A 56 12.43 13.85 -10.58
C GLU A 56 12.24 15.34 -10.16
N GLY A 57 12.69 16.27 -11.01
CA GLY A 57 12.42 17.70 -10.90
C GLY A 57 10.96 18.04 -11.22
N PHE A 58 10.16 18.30 -10.19
CA PHE A 58 8.77 18.80 -10.25
C PHE A 58 7.92 18.20 -11.39
N SER A 59 7.55 16.92 -11.25
CA SER A 59 6.62 16.28 -12.18
C SER A 59 5.20 16.26 -11.60
N TYR A 60 4.21 16.65 -12.40
CA TYR A 60 2.79 16.41 -12.12
C TYR A 60 2.29 15.25 -12.96
N LEU A 61 1.62 14.29 -12.33
CA LEU A 61 0.93 13.21 -13.03
C LEU A 61 -0.57 13.45 -12.95
N ILE A 62 -1.20 13.69 -14.10
CA ILE A 62 -2.65 13.67 -14.24
C ILE A 62 -3.02 12.40 -14.99
N HIS A 63 -3.88 11.59 -14.38
CA HIS A 63 -4.39 10.37 -15.00
C HIS A 63 -5.91 10.35 -14.91
N ALA A 64 -6.56 10.13 -16.06
CA ALA A 64 -8.00 9.98 -16.18
C ALA A 64 -8.32 8.60 -16.78
N LYS A 65 -9.11 7.78 -16.08
CA LYS A 65 -9.64 6.51 -16.60
C LYS A 65 -11.15 6.55 -16.60
N SER A 66 -11.77 6.19 -17.73
CA SER A 66 -13.21 6.02 -17.86
C SER A 66 -13.54 4.57 -18.16
N GLU A 67 -14.57 4.02 -17.50
CA GLU A 67 -15.05 2.66 -17.74
C GLU A 67 -16.58 2.65 -17.67
N TYR A 68 -17.22 1.88 -18.56
CA TYR A 68 -18.66 1.77 -18.67
C TYR A 68 -19.04 0.33 -18.99
N GLN A 69 -19.98 -0.20 -18.22
CA GLN A 69 -20.52 -1.53 -18.44
C GLN A 69 -22.05 -1.50 -18.32
N LYS A 70 -22.72 -2.19 -19.24
CA LYS A 70 -24.16 -2.35 -19.26
C LYS A 70 -24.51 -3.82 -19.44
N ASN A 71 -25.05 -4.42 -18.38
CA ASN A 71 -25.74 -5.71 -18.42
C ASN A 71 -27.26 -5.45 -18.53
N PRO A 72 -28.08 -6.43 -18.95
CA PRO A 72 -29.51 -6.22 -19.19
C PRO A 72 -30.28 -5.57 -18.02
N GLU A 73 -29.81 -5.73 -16.79
CA GLU A 73 -30.44 -5.17 -15.57
C GLU A 73 -29.60 -4.08 -14.87
N TYR A 74 -28.29 -4.03 -15.10
CA TYR A 74 -27.37 -3.18 -14.34
C TYR A 74 -26.50 -2.33 -15.25
N TYR A 75 -26.26 -1.09 -14.83
CA TYR A 75 -25.24 -0.25 -15.46
C TYR A 75 -24.32 0.34 -14.40
N TYR A 76 -23.06 0.50 -14.76
CA TYR A 76 -22.18 1.42 -14.05
C TYR A 76 -21.27 2.16 -15.02
N GLY A 77 -20.92 3.38 -14.66
CA GLY A 77 -19.87 4.18 -15.26
C GLY A 77 -18.98 4.74 -14.16
N LEU A 78 -17.67 4.72 -14.36
CA LEU A 78 -16.72 5.33 -13.45
C LEU A 78 -15.75 6.24 -14.18
N LEU A 79 -15.36 7.32 -13.50
CA LEU A 79 -14.32 8.27 -13.88
C LEU A 79 -13.34 8.40 -12.73
N ASP A 80 -12.12 7.92 -12.95
CA ASP A 80 -11.02 8.01 -12.00
C ASP A 80 -10.09 9.16 -12.39
N PHE A 81 -9.96 10.15 -11.50
CA PHE A 81 -9.00 11.24 -11.60
C PHE A 81 -7.91 11.05 -10.57
N ARG A 82 -6.65 11.13 -11.00
CA ARG A 82 -5.49 11.11 -10.09
C ARG A 82 -4.57 12.26 -10.41
N ALA A 83 -4.13 12.94 -9.36
CA ALA A 83 -3.17 14.03 -9.42
C ALA A 83 -2.09 13.77 -8.36
N GLY A 84 -0.82 13.94 -8.71
CA GLY A 84 0.26 13.84 -7.74
C GLY A 84 1.49 14.56 -8.22
N GLY A 85 2.40 14.87 -7.31
CA GLY A 85 3.65 15.52 -7.64
C GLY A 85 4.60 15.71 -6.46
N GLN A 86 5.70 16.39 -6.73
CA GLN A 86 6.75 16.70 -5.77
C GLN A 86 6.69 18.20 -5.42
N LEU A 87 6.59 18.52 -4.13
CA LEU A 87 6.63 19.91 -3.65
C LEU A 87 8.06 20.35 -3.36
N THR A 88 8.86 19.46 -2.78
CA THR A 88 10.31 19.62 -2.52
C THR A 88 10.97 18.24 -2.61
N ASP A 89 12.31 18.16 -2.56
CA ASP A 89 13.06 16.90 -2.60
C ASP A 89 12.56 15.85 -1.59
N ASN A 90 12.06 16.32 -0.44
CA ASN A 90 11.63 15.46 0.65
C ASN A 90 10.09 15.39 0.81
N ILE A 91 9.32 16.17 0.06
CA ILE A 91 7.86 16.25 0.22
C ILE A 91 7.15 15.99 -1.10
N ARG A 92 6.27 14.99 -1.11
CA ARG A 92 5.44 14.61 -2.26
C ARG A 92 3.97 14.56 -1.86
N TYR A 93 3.08 14.70 -2.82
CA TYR A 93 1.63 14.58 -2.60
C TYR A 93 0.97 13.71 -3.65
N ALA A 94 -0.15 13.11 -3.29
CA ALA A 94 -1.01 12.37 -4.20
C ALA A 94 -2.47 12.54 -3.81
N GLN A 95 -3.34 12.65 -4.80
CA GLN A 95 -4.78 12.78 -4.66
C GLN A 95 -5.46 11.91 -5.73
N ALA A 96 -6.52 11.23 -5.34
CA ALA A 96 -7.33 10.43 -6.24
C ALA A 96 -8.82 10.53 -5.89
N ILE A 97 -9.61 10.84 -6.91
CA ILE A 97 -11.07 10.96 -6.82
C ILE A 97 -11.68 10.03 -7.86
N ARG A 98 -12.63 9.21 -7.44
CA ARG A 98 -13.44 8.36 -8.31
C ARG A 98 -14.86 8.85 -8.30
N LEU A 99 -15.39 9.19 -9.47
CA LEU A 99 -16.80 9.48 -9.66
C LEU A 99 -17.45 8.23 -10.24
N GLN A 100 -18.47 7.72 -9.57
CA GLN A 100 -19.18 6.52 -9.99
C GLN A 100 -20.65 6.86 -10.19
N ARG A 101 -21.21 6.38 -11.29
CA ARG A 101 -22.65 6.38 -11.54
C ARG A 101 -23.10 4.95 -11.77
N ALA A 102 -24.03 4.43 -10.98
CA ALA A 102 -24.45 3.04 -11.07
C ALA A 102 -25.95 2.86 -10.79
N SER A 103 -26.56 1.84 -11.39
CA SER A 103 -27.96 1.45 -11.13
C SER A 103 -28.16 0.97 -9.69
N GLU A 104 -27.15 0.32 -9.12
CA GLU A 104 -27.09 -0.05 -7.71
C GLU A 104 -26.09 0.83 -6.98
N ILE A 105 -26.52 1.33 -5.82
CA ILE A 105 -25.73 2.19 -4.96
C ILE A 105 -24.95 1.30 -3.99
N ASP A 106 -23.67 1.61 -3.81
CA ASP A 106 -22.85 1.02 -2.76
C ASP A 106 -23.30 1.55 -1.40
N SER A 107 -24.02 0.71 -0.65
CA SER A 107 -24.54 1.05 0.69
C SER A 107 -23.44 1.25 1.73
N PHE A 108 -22.26 0.68 1.52
CA PHE A 108 -21.08 0.84 2.39
C PHE A 108 -20.18 2.00 1.93
N GLY A 109 -20.51 2.60 0.79
CA GLY A 109 -19.79 3.69 0.16
C GLY A 109 -20.11 5.07 0.75
N PRO A 110 -19.58 6.13 0.12
CA PRO A 110 -19.91 7.50 0.47
C PRO A 110 -21.40 7.77 0.19
N ARG A 111 -21.96 8.77 0.87
CA ARG A 111 -23.37 9.15 0.73
C ARG A 111 -23.73 9.36 -0.75
N PRO A 112 -24.72 8.62 -1.28
CA PRO A 112 -25.13 8.75 -2.68
C PRO A 112 -25.91 10.04 -2.94
N TRP A 113 -25.84 10.51 -4.17
CA TRP A 113 -26.75 11.50 -4.73
C TRP A 113 -27.45 10.87 -5.95
N LYS A 114 -28.67 10.37 -5.74
CA LYS A 114 -29.37 9.51 -6.73
C LYS A 114 -28.49 8.30 -7.09
N ASP A 115 -28.25 8.07 -8.36
CA ASP A 115 -27.41 7.01 -8.94
C ASP A 115 -25.91 7.35 -8.96
N PHE A 116 -25.47 8.38 -8.23
CA PHE A 116 -24.11 8.90 -8.27
C PHE A 116 -23.41 8.87 -6.90
N GLN A 117 -22.13 8.50 -6.87
CA GLN A 117 -21.27 8.48 -5.68
C GLN A 117 -19.87 9.02 -6.02
N ALA A 118 -19.29 9.79 -5.09
CA ALA A 118 -17.95 10.34 -5.22
C ALA A 118 -17.04 9.77 -4.12
N TYR A 119 -16.05 9.00 -4.52
CA TYR A 119 -15.09 8.36 -3.63
C TYR A 119 -13.79 9.16 -3.62
N LEU A 120 -13.39 9.61 -2.43
CA LEU A 120 -12.06 10.14 -2.18
C LEU A 120 -11.16 8.95 -1.86
N THR A 121 -10.43 8.45 -2.86
CA THR A 121 -9.69 7.17 -2.77
C THR A 121 -8.24 7.35 -2.34
N GLU A 122 -7.66 8.53 -2.55
CA GLU A 122 -6.32 8.89 -2.08
C GLU A 122 -6.25 10.39 -1.78
N GLY A 123 -5.52 10.76 -0.74
CA GLY A 123 -5.31 12.12 -0.32
C GLY A 123 -4.15 12.15 0.67
N LEU A 124 -2.92 12.16 0.14
CA LEU A 124 -1.73 11.78 0.87
C LEU A 124 -0.63 12.83 0.71
N VAL A 125 0.10 13.10 1.79
CA VAL A 125 1.41 13.74 1.77
C VAL A 125 2.46 12.74 2.24
N LYS A 126 3.56 12.66 1.50
CA LYS A 126 4.73 11.84 1.83
C LYS A 126 5.89 12.73 2.22
N PHE A 127 6.59 12.35 3.26
CA PHE A 127 7.77 13.00 3.81
C PHE A 127 8.91 11.99 3.88
N ASN A 128 10.06 12.36 3.33
CA ASN A 128 11.27 11.53 3.40
C ASN A 128 12.32 12.25 4.24
N ALA A 129 12.79 11.59 5.30
CA ALA A 129 13.85 12.07 6.18
C ALA A 129 14.97 11.02 6.25
N GLY A 130 15.85 11.04 5.25
CA GLY A 130 16.90 10.03 5.10
C GLY A 130 16.31 8.63 4.89
N LYS A 131 16.54 7.72 5.85
CA LYS A 131 15.97 6.36 5.81
C LYS A 131 14.52 6.31 6.27
N ILE A 132 14.02 7.31 6.98
CA ILE A 132 12.66 7.29 7.51
C ILE A 132 11.72 7.85 6.45
N LYS A 133 10.70 7.08 6.08
CA LYS A 133 9.62 7.52 5.20
C LYS A 133 8.34 7.62 6.02
N PHE A 134 7.64 8.74 5.88
CA PHE A 134 6.41 9.02 6.60
C PHE A 134 5.33 9.46 5.63
N ASN A 135 4.18 8.81 5.69
CA ASN A 135 3.02 9.06 4.86
C ASN A 135 1.88 9.49 5.77
N LEU A 136 1.22 10.59 5.47
CA LEU A 136 0.07 11.10 6.23
C LEU A 136 -1.09 11.37 5.29
N GLY A 137 -2.27 10.90 5.66
CA GLY A 137 -3.52 11.15 4.94
C GLY A 137 -4.24 9.85 4.58
N ARG A 138 -4.94 9.88 3.45
CA ARG A 138 -5.78 8.78 2.99
C ARG A 138 -5.06 7.90 1.98
N ARG A 139 -4.92 6.62 2.30
CA ARG A 139 -4.43 5.61 1.35
C ARG A 139 -4.92 4.22 1.72
N ASN A 140 -4.98 3.35 0.73
CA ASN A 140 -5.05 1.93 0.96
C ASN A 140 -3.68 1.32 1.28
N PHE A 141 -3.70 0.31 2.13
CA PHE A 141 -2.56 -0.53 2.46
C PHE A 141 -3.00 -1.98 2.34
N LEU A 142 -2.10 -2.81 1.84
CA LEU A 142 -2.29 -4.25 1.82
C LEU A 142 -1.09 -4.87 2.55
N LEU A 143 -1.39 -5.55 3.66
CA LEU A 143 -0.39 -6.08 4.58
C LEU A 143 -0.32 -7.61 4.47
N GLY A 144 0.47 -8.07 3.51
CA GLY A 144 0.69 -9.49 3.27
C GLY A 144 0.98 -9.77 1.81
N PRO A 145 1.16 -11.05 1.46
CA PRO A 145 1.45 -11.48 0.10
C PRO A 145 0.22 -11.58 -0.81
N GLY A 146 -0.99 -11.32 -0.29
CA GLY A 146 -2.22 -11.39 -1.05
C GLY A 146 -2.25 -10.43 -2.25
N TYR A 147 -3.13 -10.73 -3.22
CA TYR A 147 -3.32 -9.84 -4.37
C TYR A 147 -4.28 -8.70 -4.07
N GLU A 148 -5.44 -9.04 -3.50
CA GLU A 148 -6.53 -8.10 -3.24
C GLU A 148 -6.95 -8.09 -1.77
N ASN A 149 -6.73 -9.20 -1.07
CA ASN A 149 -7.15 -9.40 0.31
C ASN A 149 -6.02 -10.04 1.12
N ASP A 150 -5.87 -9.58 2.36
CA ASP A 150 -4.96 -10.12 3.36
C ASP A 150 -5.66 -10.21 4.73
N LEU A 151 -5.11 -11.03 5.61
CA LEU A 151 -5.71 -11.38 6.90
C LEU A 151 -5.83 -10.18 7.86
N LEU A 152 -4.83 -9.29 7.89
CA LEU A 152 -4.84 -8.15 8.82
C LEU A 152 -5.43 -6.88 8.23
N LEU A 153 -5.02 -6.53 7.01
CA LEU A 153 -5.42 -5.27 6.38
C LEU A 153 -5.50 -5.45 4.86
N SER A 154 -6.70 -5.27 4.34
CA SER A 154 -7.06 -5.42 2.92
C SER A 154 -7.38 -4.08 2.28
N PHE A 155 -7.57 -4.06 0.96
CA PHE A 155 -8.03 -2.86 0.27
C PHE A 155 -9.46 -2.47 0.68
N ALA A 156 -9.66 -1.19 1.03
CA ALA A 156 -10.96 -0.56 1.21
C ALA A 156 -11.32 0.32 0.00
N PRO A 157 -12.60 0.34 -0.45
CA PRO A 157 -13.02 1.18 -1.58
C PRO A 157 -12.69 2.67 -1.43
N GLN A 158 -12.71 3.18 -0.20
CA GLN A 158 -12.43 4.58 0.12
C GLN A 158 -10.99 4.82 0.62
N GLY A 159 -10.19 3.78 0.85
CA GLY A 159 -8.92 3.91 1.56
C GLY A 159 -9.08 4.19 3.05
N TYR A 160 -7.96 4.24 3.76
CA TYR A 160 -7.90 4.50 5.19
C TYR A 160 -7.26 5.85 5.47
N ASP A 161 -7.85 6.64 6.35
CA ASP A 161 -7.24 7.86 6.86
C ASP A 161 -6.27 7.50 7.99
N GLY A 162 -5.05 8.01 7.95
CA GLY A 162 -4.08 7.71 8.98
C GLY A 162 -2.67 8.10 8.63
N TYR A 163 -1.72 7.38 9.20
CA TYR A 163 -0.31 7.52 8.84
C TYR A 163 0.36 6.15 8.65
N LEU A 164 1.44 6.18 7.87
CA LEU A 164 2.38 5.08 7.73
C LEU A 164 3.79 5.62 7.97
N LEU A 165 4.46 5.07 8.97
CA LEU A 165 5.90 5.18 9.17
C LEU A 165 6.56 3.92 8.60
N PHE A 166 7.61 4.12 7.80
CA PHE A 166 8.36 3.04 7.21
C PHE A 166 9.87 3.27 7.32
N ILE A 167 10.59 2.24 7.72
CA ILE A 167 12.05 2.21 7.81
C ILE A 167 12.55 1.01 6.99
N PRO A 168 13.07 1.24 5.77
CA PRO A 168 13.74 0.21 4.98
C PRO A 168 15.13 -0.08 5.54
N ALA A 169 15.49 -1.36 5.59
CA ALA A 169 16.87 -1.81 5.69
C ALA A 169 17.11 -2.99 4.74
N GLN A 170 18.37 -3.38 4.58
CA GLN A 170 18.76 -4.44 3.65
C GLN A 170 18.19 -5.82 4.04
N TYR A 171 18.20 -6.13 5.34
CA TYR A 171 17.81 -7.45 5.86
C TYR A 171 16.54 -7.42 6.68
N PHE A 172 16.02 -6.23 6.98
CA PHE A 172 14.79 -6.07 7.72
C PHE A 172 14.03 -4.85 7.21
N GLU A 173 12.74 -4.85 7.49
CA GLU A 173 11.86 -3.73 7.21
C GLU A 173 10.95 -3.51 8.40
N PHE A 174 10.71 -2.25 8.73
CA PHE A 174 9.81 -1.90 9.81
C PHE A 174 8.69 -1.00 9.30
N TYR A 175 7.46 -1.34 9.65
CA TYR A 175 6.28 -0.53 9.38
C TYR A 175 5.56 -0.24 10.68
N ASN A 176 5.06 0.98 10.81
CA ASN A 176 4.03 1.32 11.77
C ASN A 176 2.90 2.04 11.05
N ILE A 177 1.71 1.49 11.16
CA ILE A 177 0.50 1.95 10.48
C ILE A 177 -0.50 2.31 11.57
N PHE A 178 -1.07 3.50 11.47
CA PHE A 178 -2.26 3.86 12.22
C PHE A 178 -3.33 4.26 11.22
N SER A 179 -4.53 3.74 11.40
CA SER A 179 -5.65 4.00 10.50
C SER A 179 -6.95 4.17 11.28
N ILE A 180 -7.77 5.10 10.83
CA ILE A 180 -9.16 5.27 11.25
C ILE A 180 -10.00 4.35 10.37
N LEU A 181 -10.59 3.32 10.96
CA LEU A 181 -11.44 2.36 10.25
C LEU A 181 -12.87 2.86 10.11
N ASN A 182 -13.40 3.50 11.15
CA ASN A 182 -14.71 4.09 11.14
C ASN A 182 -14.73 5.35 12.00
N ALA A 183 -14.83 6.51 11.34
CA ALA A 183 -14.86 7.80 12.01
C ALA A 183 -16.16 8.04 12.80
N SER A 184 -17.30 7.46 12.39
CA SER A 184 -18.56 7.65 13.14
C SER A 184 -18.63 6.82 14.41
N GLU A 185 -17.89 5.72 14.46
CA GLU A 185 -17.82 4.82 15.62
C GLU A 185 -16.52 4.99 16.43
N ASN A 186 -15.68 5.97 16.08
CA ASN A 186 -14.34 6.16 16.66
C ASN A 186 -13.55 4.84 16.71
N ARG A 187 -13.49 4.10 15.60
CA ARG A 187 -12.73 2.84 15.51
C ARG A 187 -11.39 3.05 14.84
N TYR A 188 -10.35 2.58 15.49
CA TYR A 188 -8.97 2.75 15.07
C TYR A 188 -8.25 1.42 15.04
N ILE A 189 -7.30 1.29 14.13
CA ILE A 189 -6.34 0.20 14.13
C ILE A 189 -4.94 0.78 14.17
N SER A 190 -4.10 0.21 15.02
CA SER A 190 -2.66 0.46 15.01
C SER A 190 -1.94 -0.85 14.78
N ILE A 191 -0.92 -0.83 13.93
CA ILE A 191 -0.16 -2.00 13.51
C ILE A 191 1.31 -1.65 13.55
N HIS A 192 2.13 -2.52 14.10
CA HIS A 192 3.55 -2.51 13.77
C HIS A 192 3.96 -3.86 13.19
N ARG A 193 4.88 -3.81 12.23
CA ARG A 193 5.34 -4.99 11.50
C ARG A 193 6.85 -4.96 11.39
N LEU A 194 7.45 -6.11 11.67
CA LEU A 194 8.85 -6.40 11.38
C LEU A 194 8.90 -7.46 10.28
N GLY A 195 9.48 -7.10 9.13
CA GLY A 195 9.82 -8.04 8.08
C GLY A 195 11.31 -8.37 8.13
N LEU A 196 11.65 -9.63 7.85
CA LEU A 196 13.02 -10.12 7.67
C LEU A 196 13.19 -10.58 6.22
N ASN A 197 14.20 -10.06 5.54
CA ASN A 197 14.51 -10.36 4.15
C ASN A 197 15.84 -11.13 4.08
N ILE A 198 15.77 -12.45 3.93
CA ILE A 198 16.93 -13.32 3.77
C ILE A 198 17.18 -13.54 2.28
N LYS A 199 18.16 -12.79 1.76
CA LYS A 199 18.73 -12.79 0.40
C LYS A 199 17.98 -13.66 -0.62
N GLY A 200 16.95 -13.08 -1.25
CA GLY A 200 16.25 -13.62 -2.42
C GLY A 200 15.52 -14.95 -2.23
N PHE A 201 15.62 -15.60 -1.07
CA PHE A 201 15.05 -16.92 -0.82
C PHE A 201 13.85 -16.87 0.13
N LEU A 202 13.98 -16.13 1.23
CA LEU A 202 12.99 -16.18 2.31
C LEU A 202 12.66 -14.78 2.82
N LYS A 203 11.37 -14.46 2.86
CA LYS A 203 10.84 -13.29 3.58
C LYS A 203 9.89 -13.76 4.66
N LEU A 204 10.06 -13.21 5.84
CA LEU A 204 9.22 -13.48 7.01
C LEU A 204 8.65 -12.17 7.50
N GLY A 205 7.36 -12.13 7.76
CA GLY A 205 6.68 -11.02 8.41
C GLY A 205 6.14 -11.44 9.77
N PHE A 206 6.33 -10.57 10.75
CA PHE A 206 5.54 -10.61 11.98
C PHE A 206 4.86 -9.25 12.15
N SER A 207 3.55 -9.28 12.40
CA SER A 207 2.76 -8.07 12.62
C SER A 207 1.93 -8.21 13.90
N GLU A 208 1.97 -7.20 14.74
CA GLU A 208 1.05 -7.03 15.86
C GLU A 208 0.12 -5.85 15.54
N ALA A 209 -1.18 -6.13 15.59
CA ALA A 209 -2.24 -5.17 15.36
C ALA A 209 -3.13 -5.08 16.59
N ILE A 210 -3.64 -3.88 16.85
CA ILE A 210 -4.63 -3.62 17.89
C ILE A 210 -5.78 -2.83 17.30
N LEU A 211 -6.99 -3.36 17.48
CA LEU A 211 -8.25 -2.69 17.16
C LEU A 211 -8.85 -2.16 18.46
N PHE A 212 -9.00 -0.85 18.54
CA PHE A 212 -9.50 -0.14 19.72
C PHE A 212 -10.47 0.97 19.30
N GLY A 213 -11.20 1.53 20.26
CA GLY A 213 -12.16 2.58 19.96
C GLY A 213 -12.57 3.44 21.15
N GLU A 214 -13.68 4.16 20.99
CA GLU A 214 -14.21 5.18 21.90
C GLU A 214 -13.35 6.45 21.97
N THR A 215 -12.08 6.30 22.32
CA THR A 215 -11.10 7.38 22.44
C THR A 215 -9.78 7.01 21.79
N LEU A 216 -9.05 8.01 21.32
CA LEU A 216 -7.71 7.80 20.78
C LEU A 216 -6.73 7.59 21.94
N GLU A 217 -5.91 6.55 21.85
CA GLU A 217 -4.95 6.16 22.88
C GLU A 217 -3.52 6.43 22.40
N PRO A 218 -2.85 7.49 22.90
CA PRO A 218 -1.49 7.83 22.46
C PRO A 218 -0.48 6.69 22.67
N LEU A 219 -0.73 5.80 23.63
CA LEU A 219 0.07 4.61 23.89
C LEU A 219 0.17 3.71 22.65
N TYR A 220 -0.94 3.53 21.93
CA TYR A 220 -1.00 2.69 20.72
C TYR A 220 -0.46 3.38 19.47
N LEU A 221 -0.09 4.67 19.56
CA LEU A 221 0.64 5.37 18.50
C LEU A 221 2.16 5.20 18.62
N ASN A 222 2.65 4.61 19.73
CA ASN A 222 4.08 4.38 19.90
C ASN A 222 4.50 3.10 19.17
N PRO A 223 5.32 3.19 18.10
CA PRO A 223 5.73 2.03 17.31
C PRO A 223 6.64 1.04 18.04
N PHE A 224 7.21 1.43 19.19
CA PHE A 224 8.18 0.63 19.92
C PHE A 224 7.59 -0.12 21.12
N LEU A 225 6.29 0.06 21.38
CA LEU A 225 5.61 -0.62 22.47
C LEU A 225 4.84 -1.82 21.92
N PRO A 226 5.10 -3.04 22.42
CA PRO A 226 4.21 -4.16 22.14
C PRO A 226 2.82 -3.86 22.70
N TYR A 227 1.81 -3.98 21.85
CA TYR A 227 0.44 -3.61 22.20
C TYR A 227 -0.11 -4.54 23.27
N TYR A 228 0.28 -5.82 23.27
CA TYR A 228 -0.11 -6.76 24.33
C TYR A 228 0.31 -6.32 25.73
N PHE A 229 1.57 -5.91 25.90
CA PHE A 229 2.04 -5.42 27.20
C PHE A 229 1.42 -4.08 27.56
N SER A 230 1.16 -3.25 26.55
CA SER A 230 0.51 -1.96 26.71
C SER A 230 -0.91 -2.11 27.28
N GLN A 231 -1.76 -2.95 26.68
CA GLN A 231 -3.11 -3.21 27.21
C GLN A 231 -3.09 -3.87 28.59
N TRP A 232 -2.14 -4.80 28.82
CA TRP A 232 -2.01 -5.51 30.08
C TRP A 232 -1.64 -4.56 31.22
N GLY A 233 -0.72 -3.62 30.96
CA GLY A 233 -0.28 -2.62 31.94
C GLY A 233 -1.38 -1.63 32.36
N ILE A 234 -2.37 -1.38 31.48
CA ILE A 234 -3.51 -0.49 31.78
C ILE A 234 -4.80 -1.25 32.13
N ASN A 235 -4.72 -2.58 32.27
CA ASN A 235 -5.83 -3.48 32.58
C ASN A 235 -7.05 -3.27 31.66
N LYS A 236 -6.78 -3.12 30.35
CA LYS A 236 -7.80 -3.10 29.29
C LYS A 236 -7.80 -4.41 28.52
N ASN A 237 -8.90 -4.65 27.82
CA ASN A 237 -9.07 -5.81 26.95
C ASN A 237 -9.45 -5.33 25.55
N ASP A 238 -8.44 -4.94 24.79
CA ASP A 238 -8.57 -4.52 23.40
C ASP A 238 -8.33 -5.70 22.46
N ASN A 239 -8.74 -5.55 21.20
CA ASN A 239 -8.66 -6.65 20.24
C ASN A 239 -7.28 -6.70 19.61
N ILE A 240 -6.39 -7.47 20.23
CA ILE A 240 -5.05 -7.73 19.68
C ILE A 240 -5.07 -8.89 18.71
N MET A 241 -4.40 -8.70 17.59
CA MET A 241 -4.21 -9.69 16.54
C MET A 241 -2.73 -9.80 16.21
N TRP A 242 -2.26 -11.03 16.07
CA TRP A 242 -0.92 -11.32 15.57
C TRP A 242 -1.02 -12.03 14.23
N CYS A 243 -0.12 -11.69 13.32
CA CYS A 243 -0.03 -12.33 12.02
C CYS A 243 1.42 -12.65 11.69
N PHE A 244 1.59 -13.83 11.12
CA PHE A 244 2.82 -14.27 10.50
C PHE A 244 2.54 -14.50 9.03
N ASP A 245 3.46 -14.05 8.20
CA ASP A 245 3.41 -14.26 6.76
C ASP A 245 4.80 -14.63 6.25
N LEU A 246 4.78 -15.36 5.15
CA LEU A 246 5.91 -16.07 4.62
C LEU A 246 5.91 -15.95 3.10
N GLN A 247 7.07 -15.61 2.54
CA GLN A 247 7.32 -15.74 1.12
C GLN A 247 8.59 -16.55 0.92
N ILE A 248 8.47 -17.70 0.25
CA ILE A 248 9.61 -18.54 -0.14
C ILE A 248 9.75 -18.50 -1.65
N SER A 249 10.93 -18.13 -2.13
CA SER A 249 11.29 -18.21 -3.54
C SER A 249 12.17 -19.45 -3.76
N LEU A 250 11.64 -20.42 -4.50
CA LEU A 250 12.31 -21.68 -4.85
C LEU A 250 12.38 -21.81 -6.36
N PHE A 251 13.59 -21.77 -6.92
CA PHE A 251 13.83 -21.87 -8.37
C PHE A 251 12.99 -20.84 -9.15
N ASN A 252 11.99 -21.30 -9.92
CA ASN A 252 11.09 -20.47 -10.71
C ASN A 252 9.69 -20.33 -10.08
N SER A 253 9.58 -20.51 -8.77
CA SER A 253 8.31 -20.48 -8.04
C SER A 253 8.42 -19.60 -6.80
N ILE A 254 7.34 -18.88 -6.49
CA ILE A 254 7.16 -18.20 -5.21
C ILE A 254 5.97 -18.85 -4.51
N ILE A 255 6.17 -19.20 -3.25
CA ILE A 255 5.15 -19.74 -2.36
C ILE A 255 4.87 -18.69 -1.30
N TYR A 256 3.59 -18.44 -1.04
CA TYR A 256 3.10 -17.53 -0.02
C TYR A 256 2.40 -18.32 1.08
N GLY A 257 2.53 -17.86 2.32
CA GLY A 257 1.88 -18.43 3.50
C GLY A 257 1.72 -17.43 4.61
#